data_AF-T1A871-F1
#
_entry.id   AF-T1A871-F1
#
_cell.length_a   1.000
_cell.length_b   1.000
_cell.length_c   1.000
_cell.angle_alpha   90.00
_cell.angle_beta   90.00
_cell.angle_gamma   90.00
#
_symmetry.space_group_name_H-M   'P 1'
#
loop_
_entity.id
_entity.type
_entity.pdbx_description
1 polymer ?
#
loop_
_entity_poly.entity_id
_entity_poly.type
_entity_poly.pdbx_seq_one_letter_code
_entity_poly.pdbx_strand_id
1 'polypeptide(L)'
;TGGDCKIFPLFRQLGIQIPHRKMTSPIPNDLSSGSSTHLRGRWHLDRETSFFLKESGLAGLLEVSRFAKTDIQRLARSTPGNAISSAQMSIAFQKNILIPWKKKSTEPFSSAEDLLRKDRGGMVLIPRTGVHDRIAEIDFSSMYPALMVQKNISPETINTKCC
;
A
#
# COMPACT_ATOMS: atom_id res chain seq x y z
N THR A 1 21.15 6.66 -23.36
CA THR A 1 22.28 5.92 -23.97
C THR A 1 22.22 4.50 -23.46
N GLY A 2 22.20 3.55 -24.39
CA GLY A 2 21.69 2.19 -24.19
C GLY A 2 22.49 1.34 -23.22
N GLY A 3 21.77 0.60 -22.38
CA GLY A 3 22.25 -0.60 -21.73
C GLY A 3 21.50 -1.77 -22.35
N ASP A 4 22.23 -2.61 -23.07
CA ASP A 4 21.68 -3.75 -23.82
C ASP A 4 20.92 -4.71 -22.90
N CYS A 5 19.62 -4.73 -23.16
CA CYS A 5 18.58 -5.56 -22.57
C CYS A 5 18.72 -7.05 -22.96
N LYS A 6 19.86 -7.69 -22.67
CA LYS A 6 20.09 -9.12 -22.96
C LYS A 6 19.27 -10.09 -22.09
N ILE A 7 18.55 -9.60 -21.08
CA ILE A 7 17.72 -10.41 -20.18
C ILE A 7 16.28 -10.56 -20.72
N PHE A 8 15.86 -9.69 -21.64
CA PHE A 8 14.50 -9.66 -22.20
C PHE A 8 14.10 -10.92 -22.99
N PRO A 9 14.99 -11.58 -23.76
CA PRO A 9 14.65 -12.84 -24.44
C PRO A 9 14.36 -13.98 -23.45
N LEU A 10 15.03 -13.97 -22.30
CA LEU A 10 14.99 -15.03 -21.28
C LEU A 10 13.65 -15.05 -20.53
N PHE A 11 13.08 -13.87 -20.24
CA PHE A 11 11.76 -13.76 -19.61
C PHE A 11 10.61 -14.23 -20.52
N ARG A 12 10.73 -14.01 -21.84
CA ARG A 12 9.72 -14.47 -22.82
C ARG A 12 9.73 -16.00 -22.95
N GLN A 13 10.90 -16.64 -22.85
CA GLN A 13 11.06 -18.09 -22.97
C GLN A 13 10.51 -18.86 -21.76
N LEU A 14 10.46 -18.23 -20.58
CA LEU A 14 9.93 -18.79 -19.34
C LEU A 14 8.41 -18.54 -19.14
N GLY A 15 7.73 -17.92 -20.11
CA GLY A 15 6.29 -17.63 -20.01
C GLY A 15 5.92 -16.60 -18.93
N ILE A 16 6.90 -15.90 -18.36
CA ILE A 16 6.69 -14.90 -17.33
C ILE A 16 6.39 -13.57 -18.03
N GLN A 17 5.14 -13.14 -18.01
CA GLN A 17 4.83 -11.75 -18.36
C GLN A 17 5.46 -10.85 -17.30
N ILE A 18 6.22 -9.85 -17.76
CA ILE A 18 6.65 -8.73 -16.93
C ILE A 18 5.39 -8.22 -16.22
N PRO A 19 5.38 -8.03 -14.89
CA PRO A 19 4.22 -7.46 -14.23
C PRO A 19 3.90 -6.18 -14.97
N HIS A 20 2.72 -6.13 -15.60
CA HIS A 20 2.21 -4.89 -16.14
C HIS A 20 2.17 -3.99 -14.91
N ARG A 21 3.13 -3.07 -14.81
CA ARG A 21 3.06 -2.02 -13.81
C ARG A 21 1.73 -1.36 -14.18
N LYS A 22 0.67 -1.66 -13.43
CA LYS A 22 -0.38 -0.66 -13.26
C LYS A 22 0.47 0.52 -12.82
N MET A 23 0.56 1.54 -13.68
CA MET A 23 0.79 2.86 -13.16
C MET A 23 -0.31 2.96 -12.12
N THR A 24 0.04 2.69 -10.85
CA THR A 24 -0.59 3.41 -9.76
C THR A 24 -0.54 4.80 -10.29
N SER A 25 -1.70 5.34 -10.68
CA SER A 25 -1.82 6.74 -11.04
C SER A 25 -0.88 7.45 -10.08
N PRO A 26 0.13 8.19 -10.56
CA PRO A 26 0.89 9.02 -9.64
C PRO A 26 -0.23 9.85 -9.00
N ILE A 27 -0.62 9.52 -7.77
CA ILE A 27 -1.29 10.49 -6.92
C ILE A 27 -0.19 11.53 -6.90
N PRO A 28 -0.35 12.65 -7.62
CA PRO A 28 0.75 13.56 -7.77
C PRO A 28 1.19 13.88 -6.35
N ASN A 29 2.50 13.87 -6.10
CA ASN A 29 3.03 14.47 -4.87
C ASN A 29 2.62 15.97 -4.76
N ASP A 30 1.91 16.48 -5.77
CA ASP A 30 1.34 17.79 -5.94
C ASP A 30 -0.12 17.97 -5.44
N LEU A 31 -0.80 16.93 -4.95
CA LEU A 31 -2.08 17.10 -4.21
C LEU A 31 -1.90 17.90 -2.89
N SER A 32 -0.66 18.27 -2.55
CA SER A 32 -0.31 19.08 -1.38
C SER A 32 0.32 20.44 -1.68
N SER A 33 0.43 20.91 -2.95
CA SER A 33 1.04 22.23 -3.24
C SER A 33 0.07 23.41 -3.20
N GLY A 34 -1.23 23.17 -3.13
CA GLY A 34 -2.19 24.20 -2.74
C GLY A 34 -2.02 24.47 -1.24
N SER A 35 -1.61 25.67 -0.86
CA SER A 35 -1.44 26.15 0.51
C SER A 35 -2.59 25.70 1.43
N SER A 36 -2.42 24.54 2.08
CA SER A 36 -3.44 23.94 2.93
C SER A 36 -3.32 24.55 4.32
N THR A 37 -3.89 25.74 4.49
CA THR A 37 -4.02 26.35 5.81
C THR A 37 -4.95 25.47 6.66
N HIS A 38 -4.44 24.97 7.78
CA HIS A 38 -5.28 24.31 8.76
C HIS A 38 -6.10 25.36 9.48
N LEU A 39 -7.39 25.45 9.14
CA LEU A 39 -8.31 26.34 9.82
C LEU A 39 -8.57 25.78 11.23
N ARG A 40 -8.40 26.62 12.25
CA ARG A 40 -8.74 26.29 13.63
C ARG A 40 -10.22 26.57 13.85
N GLY A 41 -10.94 25.62 14.46
CA GLY A 41 -12.36 25.77 14.81
C GLY A 41 -13.38 25.52 13.68
N ARG A 42 -12.94 25.32 12.43
CA ARG A 42 -13.81 24.93 11.31
C ARG A 42 -13.12 23.87 10.44
N TRP A 43 -13.88 22.88 9.98
CA TRP A 43 -13.36 21.87 9.05
C TRP A 43 -13.47 22.36 7.61
N HIS A 44 -12.33 22.58 6.98
CA HIS A 44 -12.27 22.78 5.53
C HIS A 44 -11.99 21.44 4.85
N LEU A 45 -12.99 20.93 4.14
CA LEU A 45 -12.95 19.68 3.41
C LEU A 45 -13.18 19.95 1.93
N ASP A 46 -12.19 19.61 1.13
CA ASP A 46 -12.27 19.73 -0.31
C ASP A 46 -12.84 18.43 -0.89
N ARG A 47 -13.90 18.57 -1.69
CA ARG A 47 -14.63 17.44 -2.28
C ARG A 47 -13.92 16.85 -3.50
N GLU A 48 -13.11 17.64 -4.18
CA GLU A 48 -12.44 17.20 -5.42
C GLU A 48 -11.14 16.47 -5.12
N THR A 49 -10.39 16.95 -4.13
CA THR A 49 -9.06 16.41 -3.80
C THR A 49 -9.09 15.31 -2.74
N SER A 50 -10.14 15.25 -1.91
CA SER A 50 -10.18 14.31 -0.78
C SER A 50 -10.61 12.90 -1.20
N PHE A 51 -9.67 11.96 -1.13
CA PHE A 51 -9.92 10.54 -1.37
C PHE A 51 -11.03 9.98 -0.46
N PHE A 52 -10.91 10.17 0.85
CA PHE A 52 -11.86 9.61 1.82
C PHE A 52 -13.27 10.19 1.68
N LEU A 53 -13.38 11.49 1.40
CA LEU A 53 -14.68 12.13 1.22
C LEU A 53 -15.38 11.65 -0.05
N LYS A 54 -14.61 11.43 -1.12
CA LYS A 54 -15.13 10.92 -2.40
C LYS A 54 -15.63 9.48 -2.29
N GLU A 55 -14.86 8.60 -1.64
CA GLU A 55 -15.18 7.18 -1.56
C GLU A 55 -16.20 6.84 -0.48
N SER A 56 -16.17 7.54 0.67
CA SER A 56 -16.93 7.14 1.86
C SER A 56 -17.86 8.22 2.43
N GLY A 57 -17.88 9.40 1.79
CA GLY A 57 -18.64 10.54 2.27
C GLY A 57 -18.13 11.08 3.62
N LEU A 58 -18.91 11.97 4.23
CA LEU A 58 -18.57 12.58 5.51
C LEU A 58 -18.59 11.56 6.66
N ALA A 59 -19.56 10.64 6.65
CA ALA A 59 -19.70 9.62 7.69
C ALA A 59 -18.49 8.67 7.71
N GLY A 60 -18.03 8.21 6.55
CA GLY A 60 -16.84 7.37 6.46
C GLY A 60 -15.56 8.13 6.82
N LEU A 61 -15.43 9.40 6.43
CA LEU A 61 -14.31 10.24 6.84
C LEU A 61 -14.24 10.40 8.38
N LEU A 62 -15.37 10.58 9.05
CA LEU A 62 -15.45 10.64 10.52
C LEU A 62 -15.00 9.32 11.16
N GLU A 63 -15.45 8.19 10.63
CA GLU A 63 -15.11 6.88 11.18
C GLU A 63 -13.62 6.57 11.00
N VAL A 64 -13.07 6.83 9.82
CA VAL A 64 -11.63 6.66 9.56
C VAL A 64 -10.80 7.62 10.42
N SER A 65 -11.30 8.84 10.71
CA SER A 65 -10.62 9.78 11.61
C SER A 65 -10.53 9.25 13.04
N ARG A 66 -11.61 8.65 13.53
CA ARG A 66 -11.65 8.00 14.85
C ARG A 66 -10.73 6.79 14.92
N PHE A 67 -10.67 5.99 13.84
CA PHE A 67 -9.77 4.85 13.71
C PHE A 67 -8.30 5.29 13.67
N ALA A 68 -7.95 6.23 12.79
CA ALA A 68 -6.59 6.71 12.58
C ALA A 68 -6.08 7.66 13.67
N LYS A 69 -6.94 8.05 14.62
CA LYS A 69 -6.64 9.03 15.68
C LYS A 69 -6.04 10.32 15.14
N THR A 70 -6.60 10.80 14.04
CA THR A 70 -6.09 11.95 13.30
C THR A 70 -7.22 12.92 12.99
N ASP A 71 -6.94 14.24 13.04
CA ASP A 71 -7.93 15.28 12.74
C ASP A 71 -8.57 15.09 11.36
N ILE A 72 -9.88 15.29 11.27
CA ILE A 72 -10.68 15.11 10.06
C ILE A 72 -10.13 15.96 8.90
N GLN A 73 -9.74 17.20 9.17
CA GLN A 73 -9.17 18.10 8.17
C GLN A 73 -7.81 17.61 7.64
N ARG A 74 -7.02 16.92 8.48
CA ARG A 74 -5.75 16.32 8.08
C ARG A 74 -5.97 15.01 7.32
N LEU A 75 -6.89 14.18 7.81
CA LEU A 75 -7.24 12.92 7.18
C LEU A 75 -7.79 13.13 5.76
N ALA A 76 -8.65 14.14 5.57
CA ALA A 76 -9.23 14.46 4.27
C ALA A 76 -8.18 14.72 3.17
N ARG A 77 -6.98 15.19 3.54
CA ARG A 77 -5.86 15.45 2.63
C ARG A 77 -4.75 14.40 2.70
N SER A 78 -5.04 13.25 3.31
CA SER A 78 -4.06 12.18 3.50
C SER A 78 -4.42 10.95 2.67
N THR A 79 -3.44 10.07 2.49
CA THR A 79 -3.64 8.78 1.83
C THR A 79 -4.09 7.71 2.83
N PRO A 80 -4.74 6.63 2.37
CA PRO A 80 -5.04 5.45 3.19
C PRO A 80 -3.82 4.90 3.96
N GLY A 81 -2.64 4.88 3.33
CA GLY A 81 -1.39 4.45 3.98
C GLY A 81 -1.00 5.33 5.17
N ASN A 82 -1.22 6.65 5.09
CA ASN A 82 -0.98 7.55 6.22
C ASN A 82 -1.99 7.35 7.36
N ALA A 83 -3.25 7.05 7.03
CA ALA A 83 -4.28 6.75 8.03
C ALA A 83 -3.93 5.46 8.81
N ILE A 84 -3.55 4.40 8.10
CA ILE A 84 -3.11 3.13 8.70
C ILE A 84 -1.85 3.34 9.56
N SER A 85 -0.85 4.07 9.04
CA SER A 85 0.38 4.37 9.78
C SER A 85 0.07 5.12 11.09
N SER A 86 -0.87 6.06 11.07
CA SER A 86 -1.26 6.82 12.26
C SER A 86 -1.96 5.95 13.29
N ALA A 87 -2.86 5.05 12.84
CA ALA A 87 -3.48 4.04 13.70
C ALA A 87 -2.43 3.12 14.35
N GLN A 88 -1.47 2.61 13.55
CA GLN A 88 -0.38 1.76 14.02
C GLN A 88 0.49 2.49 15.06
N MET A 89 0.84 3.76 14.83
CA MET A 89 1.59 4.56 15.81
C MET A 89 0.82 4.74 17.12
N SER A 90 -0.49 4.97 17.06
CA SER A 90 -1.34 5.08 18.25
C SER A 90 -1.35 3.77 19.06
N ILE A 91 -1.48 2.64 18.38
CA ILE A 91 -1.45 1.31 19.03
C ILE A 91 -0.06 1.01 19.60
N ALA A 92 1.01 1.31 18.87
CA ALA A 92 2.38 1.11 19.33
C ALA A 92 2.67 1.93 20.60
N PHE A 93 2.20 3.19 20.64
CA PHE A 93 2.31 4.04 21.82
C PHE A 93 1.56 3.45 23.02
N GLN A 94 0.31 3.00 22.84
CA GLN A 94 -0.47 2.37 23.91
C GLN A 94 0.15 1.07 24.42
N LYS A 95 0.85 0.33 23.56
CA LYS A 95 1.54 -0.93 23.89
C LYS A 95 2.96 -0.72 24.43
N ASN A 96 3.40 0.52 24.66
CA ASN A 96 4.78 0.85 25.07
C ASN A 96 5.85 0.26 24.13
N ILE A 97 5.56 0.19 22.83
CA ILE A 97 6.51 -0.23 21.80
C ILE A 97 7.32 0.99 21.37
N LEU A 98 8.65 0.84 21.27
CA LEU A 98 9.54 1.90 20.83
C LEU A 98 9.24 2.29 19.37
N ILE A 99 8.86 3.55 19.15
CA ILE A 99 8.57 4.09 17.83
C ILE A 99 9.83 4.78 17.27
N PRO A 100 10.33 4.38 16.09
CA PRO A 100 11.51 5.00 15.49
C PRO A 100 11.23 6.46 15.11
N TRP A 101 12.20 7.33 15.39
CA TRP A 101 12.12 8.76 15.07
C TRP A 101 12.02 9.03 13.55
N LYS A 102 12.68 8.21 12.72
CA LYS A 102 12.68 8.35 11.26
C LYS A 102 12.02 7.13 10.62
N LYS A 103 11.12 7.37 9.66
CA LYS A 103 10.52 6.36 8.77
C LYS A 103 11.51 5.84 7.73
N LYS A 104 12.66 5.33 8.15
CA LYS A 104 13.66 4.78 7.23
C LYS A 104 14.20 3.47 7.79
N SER A 105 13.57 2.38 7.38
CA SER A 105 14.20 1.06 7.41
C SER A 105 14.78 0.85 6.02
N THR A 106 16.09 1.05 5.87
CA THR A 106 16.77 0.64 4.64
C THR A 106 16.89 -0.88 4.72
N GLU A 107 16.27 -1.58 3.78
CA GLU A 107 16.47 -3.02 3.67
C GLU A 107 17.96 -3.33 3.46
N PRO A 108 18.48 -4.42 4.06
CA PRO A 108 19.85 -4.83 3.84
C PRO A 108 20.07 -5.13 2.35
N PHE A 109 21.28 -4.84 1.88
CA PHE A 109 21.64 -5.12 0.50
C PHE A 109 21.44 -6.61 0.18
N SER A 110 20.63 -6.89 -0.83
CA SER A 110 20.36 -8.24 -1.33
C SER A 110 20.94 -8.38 -2.73
N SER A 111 21.47 -9.57 -3.04
CA SER A 111 21.93 -9.88 -4.40
C SER A 111 20.75 -9.86 -5.39
N ALA A 112 21.01 -9.55 -6.66
CA ALA A 112 19.99 -9.56 -7.71
C ALA A 112 19.29 -10.93 -7.81
N GLU A 113 20.02 -12.02 -7.62
CA GLU A 113 19.46 -13.37 -7.61
C GLU A 113 18.52 -13.61 -6.43
N ASP A 114 18.85 -13.07 -5.26
CA ASP A 114 18.03 -13.20 -4.06
C ASP A 114 16.72 -12.44 -4.19
N LEU A 115 16.76 -11.24 -4.79
CA LEU A 115 15.56 -10.46 -5.10
C LEU A 115 14.65 -11.22 -6.06
N LEU A 116 15.19 -11.80 -7.14
CA LEU A 116 14.40 -12.60 -8.08
C LEU A 116 13.75 -13.83 -7.44
N ARG A 117 14.44 -14.44 -6.45
CA ARG A 117 13.93 -15.63 -5.76
C ARG A 117 12.86 -15.28 -4.72
N LYS A 118 13.04 -14.19 -3.96
CA LYS A 118 12.18 -13.77 -2.84
C LYS A 118 10.95 -12.97 -3.32
N ASP A 119 11.13 -12.05 -4.27
CA ASP A 119 10.08 -11.14 -4.73
C ASP A 119 9.31 -11.72 -5.91
N ARG A 120 8.72 -12.90 -5.70
CA ARG A 120 7.74 -13.43 -6.63
C ARG A 120 6.44 -12.65 -6.43
N GLY A 121 6.00 -11.95 -7.48
CA GLY A 121 4.72 -11.25 -7.48
C GLY A 121 3.54 -12.21 -7.28
N GLY A 122 2.33 -11.65 -7.23
CA GLY A 122 1.11 -12.45 -7.16
C GLY A 122 0.96 -13.41 -8.34
N MET A 123 0.22 -14.50 -8.14
CA MET A 123 -0.12 -15.44 -9.20
C MET A 123 -1.02 -14.74 -10.22
N VAL A 124 -0.55 -14.63 -11.47
CA VAL A 124 -1.33 -14.10 -12.59
C VAL A 124 -1.59 -15.23 -13.58
N LEU A 125 -2.85 -15.53 -13.80
CA LEU A 125 -3.27 -16.51 -14.80
C LEU A 125 -3.51 -15.79 -16.13
N ILE A 126 -2.95 -16.32 -17.21
CA ILE A 126 -3.21 -15.81 -18.57
C ILE A 126 -4.61 -16.30 -18.97
N PRO A 127 -5.58 -15.39 -19.20
CA PRO A 127 -6.93 -15.80 -19.57
C PRO A 127 -6.95 -16.37 -20.99
N ARG A 128 -7.88 -17.29 -21.26
CA ARG A 128 -8.15 -17.74 -22.64
C ARG A 128 -8.84 -16.61 -23.41
N THR A 129 -8.33 -16.29 -24.59
CA THR A 129 -8.92 -15.24 -25.44
C THR A 129 -10.23 -15.71 -26.06
N GLY A 130 -11.24 -14.84 -26.06
CA GLY A 130 -12.58 -15.13 -26.58
C GLY A 130 -13.68 -14.44 -25.77
N VAL A 131 -14.92 -14.57 -26.23
CA VAL A 131 -16.10 -14.16 -25.48
C VAL A 131 -16.52 -15.33 -24.59
N HIS A 132 -16.67 -15.08 -23.29
CA HIS A 132 -17.08 -16.07 -22.31
C HIS A 132 -18.43 -15.67 -21.72
N ASP A 133 -19.31 -16.64 -21.53
CA ASP A 133 -20.59 -16.48 -20.84
C ASP A 133 -20.56 -17.27 -19.51
N ARG A 134 -21.44 -16.93 -18.56
CA ARG A 134 -21.59 -17.58 -17.24
C ARG A 134 -20.31 -17.55 -16.39
N ILE A 135 -19.69 -16.39 -16.32
CA ILE A 135 -18.47 -16.16 -15.52
C ILE A 135 -18.88 -15.85 -14.07
N ALA A 136 -18.19 -16.47 -13.11
CA ALA A 136 -18.25 -16.10 -11.70
C ALA A 136 -16.93 -15.45 -11.28
N GLU A 137 -17.02 -14.31 -10.61
CA GLU A 137 -15.88 -13.66 -9.97
C GLU A 137 -15.85 -14.04 -8.48
N ILE A 138 -14.68 -14.48 -8.01
CA ILE A 138 -14.44 -14.78 -6.61
C ILE A 138 -13.29 -13.88 -6.15
N ASP A 139 -13.58 -12.98 -5.22
CA ASP A 139 -12.56 -12.16 -4.57
C ASP A 139 -12.23 -12.75 -3.19
N PHE A 140 -10.94 -12.80 -2.86
CA PHE A 140 -10.48 -13.17 -1.52
C PHE A 140 -10.37 -11.91 -0.67
N SER A 141 -11.52 -11.49 -0.12
CA SER A 141 -11.55 -10.35 0.80
C SER A 141 -10.55 -10.57 1.94
N SER A 142 -9.63 -9.63 2.11
CA SER A 142 -8.63 -9.64 3.20
C SER A 142 -7.65 -10.81 3.19
N MET A 143 -7.30 -11.38 2.02
CA MET A 143 -6.28 -12.44 1.91
C MET A 143 -4.97 -12.09 2.65
N TYR A 144 -4.39 -10.91 2.37
CA TYR A 144 -3.11 -10.53 2.99
C TYR A 144 -3.19 -10.32 4.50
N PRO A 145 -4.18 -9.58 5.06
CA PRO A 145 -4.37 -9.53 6.50
C PRO A 145 -4.56 -10.90 7.16
N ALA A 146 -5.36 -11.80 6.55
CA ALA A 146 -5.55 -13.14 7.08
C ALA A 146 -4.23 -13.92 7.12
N LEU A 147 -3.43 -13.83 6.06
CA LEU A 147 -2.10 -14.44 6.00
C LEU A 147 -1.16 -13.86 7.05
N MET A 148 -1.14 -12.53 7.22
CA MET A 148 -0.32 -11.85 8.23
C MET A 148 -0.60 -12.38 9.64
N VAL A 149 -1.87 -12.54 10.00
CA VAL A 149 -2.28 -13.06 11.31
C VAL A 149 -1.97 -14.56 11.43
N GLN A 150 -2.38 -15.37 10.46
CA GLN A 150 -2.23 -16.83 10.52
C GLN A 150 -0.78 -17.30 10.47
N LYS A 151 0.09 -16.55 9.80
CA LYS A 151 1.52 -16.88 9.65
C LYS A 151 2.42 -16.01 10.51
N ASN A 152 1.86 -15.15 11.37
CA ASN A 152 2.60 -14.24 12.24
C ASN A 152 3.65 -13.41 11.47
N ILE A 153 3.26 -12.87 10.31
CA ILE A 153 4.15 -12.09 9.45
C ILE A 153 4.16 -10.65 9.96
N SER A 154 5.30 -10.24 10.50
CA SER A 154 5.52 -8.89 11.01
C SER A 154 7.01 -8.53 10.94
N PRO A 155 7.41 -7.25 10.89
CA PRO A 155 8.81 -6.87 10.80
C PRO A 155 9.71 -7.48 11.90
N GLU A 156 9.16 -7.68 13.10
CA GLU A 156 9.86 -8.28 14.25
C GLU A 156 10.04 -9.79 14.18
N THR A 157 9.30 -10.49 13.31
CA THR A 157 9.37 -11.96 13.19
C THR A 157 10.27 -12.42 12.03
N ILE A 158 10.79 -11.48 11.24
CA ILE A 158 11.64 -11.79 10.08
C ILE A 158 13.09 -11.98 10.54
N ASN A 159 13.71 -13.10 10.14
CA ASN A 159 15.14 -13.42 10.36
C ASN A 159 15.60 -13.34 11.83
N THR A 160 14.73 -13.75 12.77
CA THR A 160 15.10 -13.86 14.18
C THR A 160 16.13 -14.97 14.39
N LYS A 161 17.27 -14.66 15.02
CA LYS A 161 18.37 -15.63 15.23
C LYS A 161 18.01 -16.83 16.13
N CYS A 162 16.92 -16.71 16.88
CA CYS A 162 16.54 -17.64 17.94
C CYS A 162 15.43 -18.63 17.54
N CYS A 163 14.94 -18.59 16.31
CA CYS A 163 13.84 -19.43 15.82
C CYS A 163 14.14 -19.96 14.41
#